data_AF-A0A2U0S9Q4-F1
#
_entry.id   AF-A0A2U0S9Q4-F1
#
_cell.length_a   1.000
_cell.length_b   1.000
_cell.length_c   1.000
_cell.angle_alpha   90.00
_cell.angle_beta   90.00
_cell.angle_gamma   90.00
#
_symmetry.space_group_name_H-M   'P 1'
#
loop_
_entity.id
_entity.type
_entity.pdbx_description
1 polymer ?
#
loop_
_entity_poly.entity_id
_entity_poly.type
_entity_poly.pdbx_seq_one_letter_code
_entity_poly.pdbx_strand_id
1 'polypeptide(L)'
;MNRLKLFFAGVLLVAALLGGLGALGLQRLLPGIGGSQAQVERIVHNYLLDNPAILREMMERLQQQENAEALKAQGDAQAAVPAALPALTTPFGSAWAGNPKGDVTVTVFMDYACGYCRASLPALAELIAKDPNVRVIYREYPVLGEASVTAARFALAAAQQGKFRAFHDALFASDGPSNAAIGAALAKAGLDPAATQKLATSEAIAKEIDRNHQIGAKLAMNGTPAWVVGRQILYGARDYQALADAVAAARKAK
;
A
#
# COMPACT_ATOMS: atom_id res chain seq x y z
N MET A 1 -53.92 49.69 22.26
CA MET A 1 -53.45 49.61 20.85
C MET A 1 -53.74 50.95 20.18
N ASN A 2 -52.87 51.96 20.16
CA ASN A 2 -52.02 52.20 18.98
C ASN A 2 -50.93 53.29 19.21
N ARG A 3 -50.69 53.76 20.45
CA ARG A 3 -49.81 54.93 20.69
C ARG A 3 -48.36 54.59 21.08
N LEU A 4 -48.05 53.34 21.42
CA LEU A 4 -46.69 52.95 21.83
C LEU A 4 -45.79 52.53 20.65
N LYS A 5 -46.36 52.26 19.47
CA LYS A 5 -45.59 51.89 18.26
C LYS A 5 -45.03 53.08 17.49
N LEU A 6 -45.53 54.31 17.71
CA LEU A 6 -45.01 55.51 17.03
C LEU A 6 -43.77 56.12 17.69
N PHE A 7 -43.51 55.86 18.98
CA PHE A 7 -42.33 56.42 19.66
C PHE A 7 -41.04 55.63 19.39
N PHE A 8 -41.13 54.32 19.14
CA PHE A 8 -39.94 53.50 18.82
C PHE A 8 -39.47 53.62 17.36
N ALA A 9 -40.31 54.11 16.45
CA ALA A 9 -39.93 54.33 15.06
C ALA A 9 -39.04 55.58 14.87
N GLY A 10 -39.13 56.57 15.77
CA GLY A 10 -38.34 57.81 15.68
C GLY A 10 -36.90 57.70 16.20
N VAL A 11 -36.66 56.86 17.21
CA VAL A 11 -35.32 56.72 17.84
C VAL A 11 -34.39 55.83 17.00
N LEU A 12 -34.93 54.85 16.27
CA LEU A 12 -34.16 53.99 15.37
C LEU A 12 -33.65 54.72 14.10
N LEU A 13 -34.29 55.83 13.71
CA LEU A 13 -33.90 56.60 12.53
C LEU A 13 -32.73 57.58 12.80
N VAL A 14 -32.52 58.00 14.05
CA VAL A 14 -31.38 58.87 14.41
C VAL A 14 -30.10 58.07 14.68
N ALA A 15 -30.21 56.85 15.24
CA ALA A 15 -29.05 55.98 15.43
C ALA A 15 -28.49 55.42 14.10
N ALA A 16 -29.33 55.22 13.09
CA ALA A 16 -28.89 54.81 11.76
C ALA A 16 -28.16 55.94 10.99
N LEU A 17 -28.49 57.20 11.25
CA LEU A 17 -27.84 58.34 10.60
C LEU A 17 -26.50 58.74 11.26
N LEU A 18 -26.33 58.50 12.56
CA LEU A 18 -25.04 58.69 13.23
C LEU A 18 -24.12 57.45 13.13
N GLY A 19 -24.67 56.23 13.05
CA GLY A 19 -23.89 55.01 12.81
C GLY A 19 -23.46 54.83 11.35
N GLY A 20 -24.31 55.22 10.39
CA GLY A 20 -24.01 55.07 8.96
C GLY A 20 -22.94 56.04 8.45
N LEU A 21 -22.94 57.28 8.94
CA LEU A 21 -21.93 58.28 8.54
C LEU A 21 -20.58 58.09 9.26
N GLY A 22 -20.57 57.47 10.45
CA GLY A 22 -19.33 57.10 11.16
C GLY A 22 -18.61 55.90 10.53
N ALA A 23 -19.35 54.86 10.13
CA ALA A 23 -18.76 53.65 9.53
C ALA A 23 -18.23 53.88 8.11
N LEU A 24 -18.91 54.71 7.30
CA LEU A 24 -18.45 55.05 5.94
C LEU A 24 -17.35 56.12 5.91
N GLY A 25 -17.22 56.92 6.97
CA GLY A 25 -16.13 57.89 7.14
C GLY A 25 -14.84 57.26 7.67
N LEU A 26 -14.95 56.30 8.60
CA LEU A 26 -13.78 55.66 9.20
C LEU A 26 -13.03 54.74 8.22
N GLN A 27 -13.73 54.15 7.25
CA GLN A 27 -13.12 53.33 6.21
C GLN A 27 -12.37 54.14 5.14
N ARG A 28 -12.59 55.47 5.09
CA ARG A 28 -11.83 56.42 4.25
C ARG A 28 -10.63 57.06 4.95
N LEU A 29 -10.60 57.04 6.29
CA LEU A 29 -9.50 57.59 7.09
C LEU A 29 -8.38 56.56 7.36
N LEU A 30 -8.62 55.28 7.02
CA LEU A 30 -7.65 54.19 7.15
C LEU A 30 -7.65 53.31 5.88
N PRO A 31 -7.19 53.83 4.72
CA PRO A 31 -6.90 52.97 3.59
C PRO A 31 -5.70 52.09 3.98
N GLY A 32 -5.94 50.82 4.33
CA GLY A 32 -4.88 49.81 4.42
C GLY A 32 -4.47 49.35 5.83
N ILE A 33 -5.40 48.92 6.68
CA ILE A 33 -5.06 48.00 7.80
C ILE A 33 -4.93 46.54 7.28
N GLY A 34 -4.29 46.40 6.13
CA GLY A 34 -4.09 45.18 5.40
C GLY A 34 -3.30 45.56 4.16
N GLY A 35 -2.00 45.22 4.14
CA GLY A 35 -1.15 45.46 2.97
C GLY A 35 -1.80 44.86 1.72
N SER A 36 -1.55 45.45 0.56
CA SER A 36 -2.03 44.86 -0.70
C SER A 36 -1.49 43.43 -0.85
N GLN A 37 -2.20 42.54 -1.54
CA GLN A 37 -1.73 41.16 -1.76
C GLN A 37 -0.29 41.13 -2.29
N ALA A 38 0.03 42.05 -3.22
CA ALA A 38 1.38 42.22 -3.77
C ALA A 38 2.43 42.67 -2.74
N GLN A 39 2.03 43.37 -1.67
CA GLN A 39 2.93 43.74 -0.57
C GLN A 39 3.18 42.55 0.36
N VAL A 40 2.14 41.76 0.67
CA VAL A 40 2.26 40.55 1.50
C VAL A 40 3.12 39.50 0.81
N GLU A 41 2.88 39.22 -0.48
CA GLU A 41 3.69 38.28 -1.27
C GLU A 41 5.16 38.67 -1.28
N ARG A 42 5.47 39.97 -1.45
CA ARG A 42 6.85 40.47 -1.45
C ARG A 42 7.52 40.32 -0.09
N ILE A 43 6.79 40.57 0.99
CA ILE A 43 7.30 40.39 2.36
C ILE A 43 7.60 38.91 2.62
N VAL A 44 6.66 38.01 2.29
CA VAL A 44 6.84 36.56 2.48
C VAL A 44 8.00 36.04 1.62
N HIS A 45 8.06 36.44 0.35
CA HIS A 45 9.15 36.05 -0.55
C HIS A 45 10.52 36.46 0.00
N ASN A 46 10.68 37.73 0.39
CA ASN A 46 11.95 38.21 0.92
C ASN A 46 12.28 37.51 2.25
N TYR A 47 11.30 37.34 3.13
CA TYR A 47 11.50 36.64 4.39
C TYR A 47 11.97 35.19 4.20
N LEU A 48 11.41 34.45 3.24
CA LEU A 48 11.87 33.08 2.94
C LEU A 48 13.30 33.04 2.39
N LEU A 49 13.69 34.01 1.55
CA LEU A 49 15.05 34.10 1.02
C LEU A 49 16.07 34.53 2.07
N ASP A 50 15.68 35.42 2.99
CA ASP A 50 16.51 35.89 4.10
C ASP A 50 16.64 34.83 5.20
N ASN A 51 15.75 33.85 5.24
CA ASN A 51 15.69 32.79 6.27
C ASN A 51 15.63 31.37 5.66
N PRO A 52 16.65 30.93 4.90
CA PRO A 52 16.64 29.62 4.24
C PRO A 52 16.61 28.43 5.21
N ALA A 53 16.95 28.64 6.49
CA ALA A 53 16.84 27.63 7.54
C ALA A 53 15.39 27.17 7.78
N ILE A 54 14.39 28.02 7.49
CA ILE A 54 12.97 27.67 7.61
C ILE A 54 12.62 26.49 6.70
N LEU A 55 13.16 26.44 5.48
CA LEU A 55 12.92 25.32 4.57
C LEU A 55 13.46 24.01 5.15
N ARG A 56 14.63 24.04 5.79
CA ARG A 56 15.20 22.87 6.45
C ARG A 56 14.31 22.40 7.60
N GLU A 57 13.90 23.32 8.48
CA GLU A 57 13.03 22.99 9.62
C GLU A 57 11.67 22.44 9.15
N MET A 58 11.09 23.03 8.10
CA MET A 58 9.86 22.54 7.49
C MET A 58 10.02 21.11 6.95
N MET A 59 11.10 20.84 6.23
CA MET A 59 11.40 19.49 5.71
C MET A 59 11.61 18.48 6.85
N GLU A 60 12.31 18.86 7.92
CA GLU A 60 12.50 18.00 9.09
C GLU A 60 11.18 17.69 9.81
N ARG A 61 10.32 18.70 10.01
CA ARG A 61 9.01 18.52 10.63
C ARG A 61 8.09 17.65 9.76
N LEU A 62 8.08 17.87 8.45
CA LEU A 62 7.32 17.05 7.52
C LEU A 62 7.81 15.60 7.56
N GLN A 63 9.12 15.37 7.46
CA GLN A 63 9.71 14.03 7.55
C GLN A 63 9.38 13.33 8.86
N GLN A 64 9.38 14.05 9.99
CA GLN A 64 8.99 13.51 11.29
C GLN A 64 7.52 13.10 11.34
N GLN A 65 6.63 13.93 10.77
CA GLN A 65 5.20 13.62 10.67
C GLN A 65 4.97 12.38 9.79
N GLU A 66 5.56 12.35 8.60
CA GLU A 66 5.49 11.21 7.69
C GLU A 66 6.01 9.92 8.35
N ASN A 67 7.12 9.99 9.08
CA ASN A 67 7.67 8.84 9.81
C ASN A 67 6.73 8.36 10.92
N ALA A 68 6.14 9.27 11.69
CA ALA A 68 5.19 8.93 12.75
C ALA A 68 3.91 8.28 12.18
N GLU A 69 3.40 8.81 11.07
CA GLU A 69 2.27 8.24 10.34
C GLU A 69 2.59 6.85 9.78
N ALA A 70 3.77 6.66 9.19
CA ALA A 70 4.23 5.37 8.71
C ALA A 70 4.36 4.33 9.84
N LEU A 71 4.90 4.72 11.00
CA LEU A 71 4.98 3.84 12.17
C LEU A 71 3.59 3.47 12.71
N LYS A 72 2.67 4.44 12.76
CA LYS A 72 1.29 4.17 13.15
C LYS A 72 0.63 3.20 12.17
N ALA A 73 0.77 3.43 10.86
CA ALA A 73 0.21 2.55 9.84
C ALA A 73 0.77 1.12 9.91
N GLN A 74 2.08 0.98 10.18
CA GLN A 74 2.70 -0.33 10.41
C GLN A 74 2.15 -1.00 11.69
N GLY A 75 1.95 -0.25 12.77
CA GLY A 75 1.32 -0.75 14.00
C GLY A 75 -0.11 -1.24 13.77
N ASP A 76 -0.92 -0.46 13.05
CA ASP A 76 -2.30 -0.80 12.70
C ASP A 76 -2.34 -2.05 11.78
N ALA A 77 -1.45 -2.13 10.79
CA ALA A 77 -1.30 -3.30 9.92
C ALA A 77 -0.90 -4.55 10.71
N GLN A 78 0.07 -4.43 11.62
CA GLN A 78 0.53 -5.51 12.48
C GLN A 78 -0.59 -6.01 13.41
N ALA A 79 -1.43 -5.10 13.93
CA ALA A 79 -2.61 -5.43 14.73
C ALA A 79 -3.70 -6.14 13.91
N ALA A 80 -3.75 -5.91 12.59
CA ALA A 80 -4.73 -6.51 11.69
C ALA A 80 -4.38 -7.96 11.26
N VAL A 81 -3.11 -8.40 11.43
CA VAL A 81 -2.64 -9.72 11.00
C VAL A 81 -3.47 -10.89 11.54
N PRO A 82 -3.83 -10.97 12.85
CA PRO A 82 -4.56 -12.11 13.39
C PRO A 82 -5.90 -12.37 12.67
N ALA A 83 -6.61 -11.30 12.33
CA ALA A 83 -7.87 -11.39 11.59
C ALA A 83 -7.66 -11.78 10.11
N ALA A 84 -6.49 -11.52 9.54
CA ALA A 84 -6.14 -11.89 8.17
C ALA A 84 -5.53 -13.30 8.06
N LEU A 85 -5.11 -13.93 9.15
CA LEU A 85 -4.40 -15.23 9.15
C LEU A 85 -5.10 -16.32 8.34
N PRO A 86 -6.44 -16.55 8.45
CA PRO A 86 -7.10 -17.58 7.65
C PRO A 86 -6.94 -17.33 6.14
N ALA A 87 -7.06 -16.06 5.74
CA ALA A 87 -6.92 -15.66 4.35
C ALA A 87 -5.46 -15.72 3.88
N LEU A 88 -4.48 -15.43 4.74
CA LEU A 88 -3.04 -15.51 4.43
C LEU A 88 -2.58 -16.96 4.25
N THR A 89 -3.01 -17.85 5.14
CA THR A 89 -2.48 -19.23 5.25
C THR A 89 -3.18 -20.25 4.36
N THR A 90 -4.30 -19.90 3.72
CA THR A 90 -5.05 -20.81 2.83
C THR A 90 -4.61 -20.66 1.37
N PRO A 91 -3.81 -21.58 0.80
CA PRO A 91 -3.31 -21.44 -0.57
C PRO A 91 -4.43 -21.47 -1.61
N PHE A 92 -4.19 -20.83 -2.74
CA PHE A 92 -5.00 -21.02 -3.93
C PHE A 92 -4.45 -22.21 -4.73
N GLY A 93 -5.19 -23.33 -4.75
CA GLY A 93 -4.75 -24.56 -5.40
C GLY A 93 -3.36 -25.01 -4.93
N SER A 94 -2.45 -25.22 -5.86
CA SER A 94 -1.06 -25.62 -5.59
C SER A 94 -0.07 -24.45 -5.36
N ALA A 95 -0.55 -23.22 -5.10
CA ALA A 95 0.29 -22.05 -4.82
C ALA A 95 0.93 -22.06 -3.42
N TRP A 96 1.68 -23.12 -3.12
CA TRP A 96 2.40 -23.31 -1.87
C TRP A 96 3.65 -24.19 -2.08
N ALA A 97 4.54 -24.21 -1.08
CA ALA A 97 5.72 -25.07 -1.06
C ALA A 97 6.12 -25.43 0.39
N GLY A 98 7.15 -26.28 0.52
CA GLY A 98 7.62 -26.78 1.81
C GLY A 98 6.69 -27.82 2.40
N ASN A 99 6.50 -27.81 3.71
CA ASN A 99 5.70 -28.79 4.42
C ASN A 99 4.24 -28.34 4.53
N PRO A 100 3.25 -29.09 3.99
CA PRO A 100 1.83 -28.70 4.09
C PRO A 100 1.32 -28.68 5.54
N LYS A 101 1.99 -29.38 6.46
CA LYS A 101 1.73 -29.42 7.90
C LYS A 101 2.80 -28.65 8.69
N GLY A 102 3.52 -27.73 8.04
CA GLY A 102 4.55 -26.93 8.67
C GLY A 102 4.02 -26.15 9.88
N ASP A 103 4.86 -25.98 10.89
CA ASP A 103 4.50 -25.33 12.13
C ASP A 103 4.46 -23.81 11.99
N VAL A 104 5.29 -23.24 11.12
CA VAL A 104 5.26 -21.81 10.76
C VAL A 104 4.89 -21.67 9.29
N THR A 105 3.94 -20.77 9.02
CA THR A 105 3.60 -20.38 7.66
C THR A 105 4.28 -19.06 7.30
N VAL A 106 5.00 -19.07 6.17
CA VAL A 106 5.58 -17.90 5.49
C VAL A 106 4.70 -17.62 4.28
N THR A 107 3.92 -16.53 4.33
CA THR A 107 3.15 -16.06 3.18
C THR A 107 3.96 -14.98 2.47
N VAL A 108 4.16 -15.12 1.17
CA VAL A 108 4.88 -14.13 0.35
C VAL A 108 3.97 -13.57 -0.74
N PHE A 109 3.91 -12.25 -0.82
CA PHE A 109 3.23 -11.49 -1.88
C PHE A 109 4.25 -11.12 -2.94
N MET A 110 4.03 -11.57 -4.17
CA MET A 110 5.00 -11.46 -5.26
C MET A 110 4.39 -10.92 -6.54
N ASP A 111 5.25 -10.30 -7.34
CA ASP A 111 4.96 -9.84 -8.69
C ASP A 111 6.06 -10.35 -9.63
N TYR A 112 5.68 -10.93 -10.78
CA TYR A 112 6.62 -11.49 -11.76
C TYR A 112 7.49 -10.45 -12.45
N ALA A 113 7.08 -9.17 -12.50
CA ALA A 113 7.90 -8.07 -13.01
C ALA A 113 8.86 -7.48 -11.95
N CYS A 114 8.76 -7.92 -10.69
CA CYS A 114 9.56 -7.35 -9.61
C CYS A 114 10.94 -8.01 -9.51
N GLY A 115 12.01 -7.22 -9.74
CA GLY A 115 13.39 -7.69 -9.59
C GLY A 115 13.73 -8.16 -8.17
N TYR A 116 13.20 -7.50 -7.14
CA TYR A 116 13.39 -7.91 -5.75
C TYR A 116 12.66 -9.20 -5.40
N CYS A 117 11.52 -9.47 -6.04
CA CYS A 117 10.83 -10.76 -5.92
C CYS A 117 11.71 -11.88 -6.45
N ARG A 118 12.25 -11.71 -7.67
CA ARG A 118 13.19 -12.66 -8.28
C ARG A 118 14.41 -12.89 -7.39
N ALA A 119 15.01 -11.81 -6.88
CA ALA A 119 16.20 -11.87 -6.02
C ALA A 119 15.94 -12.57 -4.66
N SER A 120 14.69 -12.65 -4.19
CA SER A 120 14.35 -13.29 -2.92
C SER A 120 14.09 -14.80 -3.03
N LEU A 121 13.97 -15.35 -4.24
CA LEU A 121 13.69 -16.77 -4.45
C LEU A 121 14.78 -17.70 -3.89
N PRO A 122 16.09 -17.41 -4.05
CA PRO A 122 17.13 -18.26 -3.48
C PRO A 122 17.04 -18.36 -1.95
N ALA A 123 16.80 -17.25 -1.26
CA ALA A 123 16.63 -17.22 0.20
C ALA A 123 15.43 -18.07 0.65
N LEU A 124 14.31 -17.97 -0.07
CA LEU A 124 13.11 -18.76 0.22
C LEU A 124 13.32 -20.26 -0.05
N ALA A 125 14.03 -20.61 -1.12
CA ALA A 125 14.40 -21.99 -1.42
C ALA A 125 15.34 -22.57 -0.36
N GLU A 126 16.34 -21.79 0.09
CA GLU A 126 17.25 -22.16 1.16
C GLU A 126 16.51 -22.36 2.49
N LEU A 127 15.55 -21.50 2.82
CA LEU A 127 14.69 -21.65 4.00
C LEU A 127 13.93 -22.98 3.98
N ILE A 128 13.27 -23.29 2.86
CA ILE A 128 12.53 -24.56 2.71
C ILE A 128 13.46 -25.76 2.83
N ALA A 129 14.67 -25.68 2.28
CA ALA A 129 15.64 -26.77 2.30
C ALA A 129 16.22 -27.02 3.70
N LYS A 130 16.48 -25.96 4.47
CA LYS A 130 17.08 -26.07 5.81
C LYS A 130 16.06 -26.28 6.92
N ASP A 131 14.81 -25.89 6.71
CA ASP A 131 13.74 -26.01 7.71
C ASP A 131 12.53 -26.80 7.16
N PRO A 132 12.50 -28.13 7.36
CA PRO A 132 11.41 -28.98 6.86
C PRO A 132 10.07 -28.77 7.59
N ASN A 133 10.02 -27.89 8.59
CA ASN A 133 8.79 -27.53 9.28
C ASN A 133 8.20 -26.21 8.79
N VAL A 134 8.80 -25.55 7.80
CA VAL A 134 8.22 -24.35 7.19
C VAL A 134 7.21 -24.70 6.10
N ARG A 135 6.07 -24.01 6.14
CA ARG A 135 5.09 -23.96 5.05
C ARG A 135 5.20 -22.62 4.34
N VAL A 136 5.28 -22.61 3.02
CA VAL A 136 5.29 -21.38 2.23
C VAL A 136 3.99 -21.26 1.44
N ILE A 137 3.36 -20.08 1.47
CA ILE A 137 2.18 -19.74 0.66
C ILE A 137 2.55 -18.60 -0.28
N TYR A 138 2.26 -18.75 -1.57
CA TYR A 138 2.47 -17.72 -2.57
C TYR A 138 1.17 -16.96 -2.81
N ARG A 139 1.27 -15.63 -2.83
CA ARG A 139 0.18 -14.71 -3.14
C ARG A 139 0.57 -13.88 -4.34
N GLU A 140 -0.14 -14.08 -5.43
CA GLU A 140 0.01 -13.21 -6.60
C GLU A 140 -0.49 -11.81 -6.26
N TYR A 141 0.41 -10.83 -6.36
CA TYR A 141 0.17 -9.43 -6.02
C TYR A 141 0.68 -8.52 -7.16
N PRO A 142 0.01 -8.55 -8.32
CA PRO A 142 0.44 -7.83 -9.51
C PRO A 142 0.19 -6.32 -9.38
N VAL A 143 1.25 -5.57 -9.09
CA VAL A 143 1.22 -4.11 -8.87
C VAL A 143 2.08 -3.32 -9.86
N LEU A 144 2.82 -4.00 -10.74
CA LEU A 144 3.76 -3.37 -11.68
C LEU A 144 3.24 -3.28 -13.12
N GLY A 145 1.93 -3.44 -13.33
CA GLY A 145 1.24 -3.18 -14.61
C GLY A 145 0.55 -4.41 -15.21
N GLU A 146 0.05 -4.25 -16.44
CA GLU A 146 -0.80 -5.26 -17.10
C GLU A 146 -0.08 -6.59 -17.36
N ALA A 147 1.23 -6.55 -17.64
CA ALA A 147 2.04 -7.75 -17.82
C ALA A 147 2.10 -8.58 -16.53
N SER A 148 2.22 -7.93 -15.38
CA SER A 148 2.15 -8.57 -14.05
C SER A 148 0.81 -9.21 -13.80
N VAL A 149 -0.29 -8.51 -14.11
CA VAL A 149 -1.66 -9.06 -13.95
C VAL A 149 -1.84 -10.29 -14.83
N THR A 150 -1.35 -10.25 -16.06
CA THR A 150 -1.44 -11.39 -16.99
C THR A 150 -0.63 -12.57 -16.46
N ALA A 151 0.61 -12.36 -16.04
CA ALA A 151 1.45 -13.39 -15.45
C ALA A 151 0.83 -14.04 -14.20
N ALA A 152 0.31 -13.22 -13.28
CA ALA A 152 -0.39 -13.67 -12.08
C ALA A 152 -1.60 -14.56 -12.42
N ARG A 153 -2.41 -14.18 -13.41
CA ARG A 153 -3.55 -14.99 -13.86
C ARG A 153 -3.13 -16.37 -14.34
N PHE A 154 -2.07 -16.45 -15.13
CA PHE A 154 -1.54 -17.73 -15.60
C PHE A 154 -0.91 -18.55 -14.48
N ALA A 155 -0.24 -17.93 -13.52
CA ALA A 155 0.29 -18.61 -12.35
C ALA A 155 -0.83 -19.25 -11.52
N LEU A 156 -1.92 -18.53 -11.24
CA LEU A 156 -3.07 -19.07 -10.52
C LEU A 156 -3.79 -20.16 -11.33
N ALA A 157 -3.85 -20.04 -12.66
CA ALA A 157 -4.39 -21.08 -13.52
C ALA A 157 -3.53 -22.36 -13.50
N ALA A 158 -2.20 -22.21 -13.49
CA ALA A 158 -1.28 -23.32 -13.24
C ALA A 158 -1.49 -23.91 -11.83
N ALA A 159 -1.82 -23.07 -10.84
CA ALA A 159 -2.08 -23.51 -9.48
C ALA A 159 -3.31 -24.42 -9.37
N GLN A 160 -4.41 -24.08 -10.07
CA GLN A 160 -5.61 -24.92 -10.15
C GLN A 160 -5.34 -26.28 -10.81
N GLN A 161 -4.33 -26.34 -11.68
CA GLN A 161 -3.91 -27.56 -12.38
C GLN A 161 -2.80 -28.33 -11.66
N GLY A 162 -2.43 -27.93 -10.43
CA GLY A 162 -1.41 -28.63 -9.65
C GLY A 162 0.04 -28.36 -10.10
N LYS A 163 0.26 -27.37 -10.98
CA LYS A 163 1.56 -27.10 -11.62
C LYS A 163 2.12 -25.71 -11.30
N PHE A 164 1.66 -25.07 -10.21
CA PHE A 164 2.09 -23.72 -9.83
C PHE A 164 3.61 -23.59 -9.79
N ARG A 165 4.31 -24.44 -9.02
CA ARG A 165 5.75 -24.29 -8.80
C ARG A 165 6.56 -24.38 -10.10
N ALA A 166 6.26 -25.36 -10.95
CA ALA A 166 6.94 -25.51 -12.22
C ALA A 166 6.74 -24.28 -13.13
N PHE A 167 5.52 -23.71 -13.16
CA PHE A 167 5.24 -22.49 -13.89
C PHE A 167 5.92 -21.26 -13.26
N HIS A 168 5.80 -21.10 -11.95
CA HIS A 168 6.35 -20.00 -11.16
C HIS A 168 7.87 -19.91 -11.31
N ASP A 169 8.57 -21.04 -11.11
CA ASP A 169 10.03 -21.10 -11.20
C ASP A 169 10.48 -20.80 -12.65
N ALA A 170 9.78 -21.34 -13.66
CA ALA A 170 10.09 -21.09 -15.07
C ALA A 170 9.86 -19.63 -15.48
N LEU A 171 8.79 -19.00 -15.00
CA LEU A 171 8.50 -17.61 -15.34
C LEU A 171 9.47 -16.65 -14.65
N PHE A 172 9.83 -16.88 -13.38
CA PHE A 172 10.85 -16.06 -12.71
C PHE A 172 12.26 -16.24 -13.26
N ALA A 173 12.56 -17.37 -13.91
CA ALA A 173 13.81 -17.59 -14.63
C ALA A 173 13.92 -16.82 -15.95
N SER A 174 12.82 -16.22 -16.44
CA SER A 174 12.85 -15.32 -17.60
C SER A 174 13.26 -13.89 -17.21
N ASP A 175 13.53 -13.03 -18.20
CA ASP A 175 13.88 -11.63 -17.97
C ASP A 175 12.71 -10.77 -17.46
N GLY A 176 11.47 -11.26 -17.59
CA GLY A 176 10.26 -10.59 -17.10
C GLY A 176 9.00 -11.15 -17.75
N PRO A 177 7.81 -10.77 -17.25
CA PRO A 177 6.56 -11.29 -17.77
C PRO A 177 6.31 -10.77 -19.18
N SER A 178 6.14 -11.69 -20.12
CA SER A 178 5.74 -11.43 -21.50
C SER A 178 4.92 -12.63 -22.00
N ASN A 179 4.16 -12.46 -23.08
CA ASN A 179 3.41 -13.57 -23.67
C ASN A 179 4.34 -14.74 -24.07
N ALA A 180 5.54 -14.43 -24.56
CA ALA A 180 6.54 -15.44 -24.90
C ALA A 180 7.06 -16.18 -23.64
N ALA A 181 7.39 -15.44 -22.57
CA ALA A 181 7.84 -16.03 -21.31
C ALA A 181 6.75 -16.88 -20.65
N ILE A 182 5.49 -16.43 -20.68
CA ILE A 182 4.34 -17.20 -20.21
C ILE A 182 4.19 -18.49 -21.01
N GLY A 183 4.25 -18.42 -22.35
CA GLY A 183 4.20 -19.60 -23.22
C GLY A 183 5.32 -20.60 -22.91
N ALA A 184 6.55 -20.12 -22.70
CA ALA A 184 7.68 -20.96 -22.32
C ALA A 184 7.49 -21.59 -20.93
N ALA A 185 6.96 -20.85 -19.96
CA ALA A 185 6.67 -21.35 -18.62
C ALA A 185 5.55 -22.41 -18.62
N LEU A 186 4.52 -22.24 -19.45
CA LEU A 186 3.47 -23.26 -19.65
C LEU A 186 4.06 -24.55 -20.22
N ALA A 187 4.88 -24.44 -21.27
CA ALA A 187 5.55 -25.58 -21.87
C ALA A 187 6.46 -26.30 -20.86
N LYS A 188 7.25 -25.55 -20.06
CA LYS A 188 8.11 -26.10 -19.01
C LYS A 188 7.33 -26.81 -17.90
N ALA A 189 6.14 -26.29 -17.57
CA ALA A 189 5.25 -26.89 -16.58
C ALA A 189 4.43 -28.07 -17.12
N GLY A 190 4.47 -28.35 -18.43
CA GLY A 190 3.66 -29.36 -19.08
C GLY A 190 2.17 -29.02 -19.10
N LEU A 191 1.85 -27.74 -19.22
CA LEU A 191 0.47 -27.22 -19.24
C LEU A 191 0.00 -26.99 -20.67
N ASP A 192 -1.26 -27.36 -20.94
CA ASP A 192 -1.91 -27.02 -22.21
C ASP A 192 -2.21 -25.51 -22.25
N PRO A 193 -1.71 -24.76 -23.25
CA PRO A 193 -1.90 -23.31 -23.29
C PRO A 193 -3.36 -22.88 -23.40
N ALA A 194 -4.19 -23.58 -24.18
CA ALA A 194 -5.57 -23.19 -24.43
C ALA A 194 -6.45 -23.42 -23.19
N ALA A 195 -6.31 -24.57 -22.54
CA ALA A 195 -6.99 -24.90 -21.29
C ALA A 195 -6.57 -23.94 -20.17
N THR A 196 -5.27 -23.62 -20.08
CA THR A 196 -4.75 -22.70 -19.07
C THR A 196 -5.23 -21.27 -19.31
N GLN A 197 -5.26 -20.80 -20.57
CA GLN A 197 -5.82 -19.49 -20.93
C GLN A 197 -7.28 -19.36 -20.48
N LYS A 198 -8.11 -20.41 -20.71
CA LYS A 198 -9.52 -20.42 -20.29
C LYS A 198 -9.66 -20.26 -18.78
N LEU A 199 -8.81 -20.94 -18.00
CA LEU A 199 -8.79 -20.80 -16.55
C LEU A 199 -8.32 -19.40 -16.13
N ALA A 200 -7.24 -18.89 -16.76
CA ALA A 200 -6.66 -17.58 -16.45
C ALA A 200 -7.66 -16.41 -16.60
N THR A 201 -8.70 -16.57 -17.43
CA THR A 201 -9.79 -15.60 -17.60
C THR A 201 -10.99 -15.84 -16.67
N SER A 202 -10.92 -16.80 -15.76
CA SER A 202 -12.03 -17.13 -14.86
C SER A 202 -12.25 -16.08 -13.77
N GLU A 203 -13.50 -15.93 -13.36
CA GLU A 203 -13.88 -15.06 -12.25
C GLU A 203 -13.21 -15.48 -10.93
N ALA A 204 -12.97 -16.79 -10.72
CA ALA A 204 -12.29 -17.29 -9.54
C ALA A 204 -10.87 -16.74 -9.41
N ILE A 205 -10.13 -16.65 -10.52
CA ILE A 205 -8.77 -16.09 -10.53
C ILE A 205 -8.78 -14.57 -10.38
N ALA A 206 -9.73 -13.88 -11.00
CA ALA A 206 -9.90 -12.45 -10.78
C ALA A 206 -10.16 -12.13 -9.29
N LYS A 207 -11.10 -12.86 -8.67
CA LYS A 207 -11.41 -12.74 -7.23
C LYS A 207 -10.21 -13.06 -6.34
N GLU A 208 -9.36 -14.00 -6.73
CA GLU A 208 -8.15 -14.31 -5.96
C GLU A 208 -7.15 -13.16 -5.97
N ILE A 209 -6.92 -12.55 -7.14
CA ILE A 209 -6.05 -11.38 -7.26
C ILE A 209 -6.62 -10.21 -6.45
N ASP A 210 -7.92 -9.94 -6.58
CA ASP A 210 -8.60 -8.87 -5.83
C ASP A 210 -8.50 -9.11 -4.31
N ARG A 211 -8.69 -10.35 -3.87
CA ARG A 211 -8.52 -10.75 -2.47
C ARG A 211 -7.10 -10.48 -1.99
N ASN A 212 -6.09 -10.84 -2.78
CA ASN A 212 -4.68 -10.58 -2.44
C ASN A 212 -4.41 -9.07 -2.34
N HIS A 213 -4.96 -8.26 -3.26
CA HIS A 213 -4.89 -6.80 -3.21
C HIS A 213 -5.53 -6.22 -1.94
N GLN A 214 -6.71 -6.70 -1.56
CA GLN A 214 -7.38 -6.29 -0.33
C GLN A 214 -6.60 -6.65 0.93
N ILE A 215 -6.01 -7.86 0.99
CA ILE A 215 -5.15 -8.25 2.10
C ILE A 215 -3.92 -7.35 2.16
N GLY A 216 -3.24 -7.12 1.03
CA GLY A 216 -2.07 -6.26 0.99
C GLY A 216 -2.36 -4.83 1.43
N ALA A 217 -3.47 -4.24 0.97
CA ALA A 217 -3.91 -2.91 1.39
C ALA A 217 -4.18 -2.86 2.91
N LYS A 218 -4.88 -3.86 3.45
CA LYS A 218 -5.17 -3.95 4.90
C LYS A 218 -3.90 -4.08 5.75
N LEU A 219 -2.85 -4.68 5.20
CA LEU A 219 -1.56 -4.89 5.87
C LEU A 219 -0.50 -3.84 5.46
N ALA A 220 -0.94 -2.73 4.85
CA ALA A 220 -0.08 -1.62 4.39
C ALA A 220 1.11 -2.09 3.52
N MET A 221 0.88 -3.09 2.67
CA MET A 221 1.89 -3.61 1.73
C MET A 221 1.98 -2.69 0.52
N ASN A 222 2.94 -1.76 0.56
CA ASN A 222 3.14 -0.75 -0.49
C ASN A 222 4.06 -1.21 -1.62
N GLY A 223 4.42 -2.49 -1.69
CA GLY A 223 5.32 -3.03 -2.70
C GLY A 223 5.59 -4.51 -2.53
N THR A 224 6.33 -5.09 -3.48
CA THR A 224 6.71 -6.51 -3.50
C THR A 224 8.24 -6.69 -3.49
N PRO A 225 8.76 -7.78 -2.89
CA PRO A 225 8.02 -8.76 -2.13
C PRO A 225 7.60 -8.20 -0.77
N ALA A 226 6.47 -8.69 -0.25
CA ALA A 226 6.05 -8.47 1.13
C ALA A 226 5.72 -9.82 1.77
N TRP A 227 5.96 -9.93 3.07
CA TRP A 227 5.95 -11.21 3.76
C TRP A 227 5.08 -11.14 5.01
N VAL A 228 4.40 -12.25 5.31
CA VAL A 228 3.86 -12.51 6.64
C VAL A 228 4.45 -13.82 7.15
N VAL A 229 5.25 -13.76 8.20
CA VAL A 229 5.89 -14.92 8.84
C VAL A 229 5.26 -15.14 10.21
N GLY A 230 4.43 -16.18 10.32
CA GLY A 230 3.55 -16.34 11.48
C GLY A 230 2.65 -15.11 11.63
N ARG A 231 2.95 -14.24 12.60
CA ARG A 231 2.23 -12.99 12.82
C ARG A 231 3.00 -11.73 12.41
N GLN A 232 4.25 -11.85 11.96
CA GLN A 232 5.13 -10.70 11.67
C GLN A 232 5.00 -10.28 10.21
N ILE A 233 4.87 -8.98 9.95
CA ILE A 233 4.95 -8.44 8.58
C ILE A 233 6.40 -8.03 8.29
N LEU A 234 6.92 -8.40 7.12
CA LEU A 234 8.21 -7.92 6.61
C LEU A 234 8.02 -7.29 5.23
N TYR A 235 8.68 -6.17 4.96
CA TYR A 235 8.56 -5.43 3.71
C TYR A 235 9.85 -5.44 2.89
N GLY A 236 9.75 -5.71 1.58
CA GLY A 236 10.87 -5.74 0.65
C GLY A 236 11.63 -7.07 0.65
N ALA A 237 12.70 -7.13 -0.12
CA ALA A 237 13.55 -8.32 -0.22
C ALA A 237 14.08 -8.76 1.15
N ARG A 238 14.18 -10.07 1.35
CA ARG A 238 14.74 -10.68 2.56
C ARG A 238 15.73 -11.76 2.17
N ASP A 239 16.86 -11.76 2.85
CA ASP A 239 17.83 -12.84 2.75
C ASP A 239 17.39 -14.04 3.60
N TYR A 240 18.14 -15.12 3.52
CA TYR A 240 17.86 -16.34 4.28
C TYR A 240 17.84 -16.07 5.79
N GLN A 241 18.80 -15.31 6.30
CA GLN A 241 18.95 -15.09 7.75
C GLN A 241 17.73 -14.34 8.32
N ALA A 242 17.28 -13.28 7.66
CA ALA A 242 16.12 -12.52 8.09
C ALA A 242 14.83 -13.38 8.07
N LEU A 243 14.67 -14.25 7.07
CA LEU A 243 13.54 -15.18 7.03
C LEU A 243 13.63 -16.24 8.15
N ALA A 244 14.81 -16.81 8.38
CA ALA A 244 15.04 -17.80 9.43
C ALA A 244 14.80 -17.20 10.84
N ASP A 245 15.26 -15.97 11.08
CA ASP A 245 15.04 -15.25 12.34
C ASP A 245 13.55 -14.97 12.57
N ALA A 246 12.82 -14.56 11.53
CA ALA A 246 11.38 -14.37 11.62
C ALA A 246 10.63 -15.68 11.89
N VAL A 247 11.04 -16.80 11.27
CA VAL A 247 10.47 -18.12 11.56
C VAL A 247 10.74 -18.51 13.02
N ALA A 248 11.97 -18.32 13.50
CA ALA A 248 12.32 -18.61 14.89
C ALA A 248 11.54 -17.74 15.89
N ALA A 249 11.35 -16.46 15.60
CA ALA A 249 10.54 -15.56 16.40
C ALA A 249 9.06 -15.98 16.41
N ALA A 250 8.50 -16.36 15.26
CA ALA A 250 7.14 -16.86 15.14
C ALA A 250 6.90 -18.13 15.97
N ARG A 251 7.89 -19.05 16.04
CA ARG A 251 7.80 -20.25 16.90
C ARG A 251 7.76 -19.92 18.38
N LYS A 252 8.54 -18.92 18.83
CA LYS A 252 8.60 -18.49 20.23
C LYS A 252 7.32 -17.77 20.69
N ALA A 253 6.55 -17.21 19.75
CA ALA A 253 5.35 -16.44 20.03
C ALA A 253 4.05 -17.28 20.02
N LYS A 254 4.15 -18.61 19.88
CA LYS A 254 3.04 -19.55 20.03
C LYS A 254 2.78 -19.87 21.50
#